data_AF-A0A1I5WBQ9-F1
#
_entry.id   AF-A0A1I5WBQ9-F1
#
_cell.length_a   1.000
_cell.length_b   1.000
_cell.length_c   1.000
_cell.angle_alpha   90.00
_cell.angle_beta   90.00
_cell.angle_gamma   90.00
#
_symmetry.space_group_name_H-M   'P 1'
#
loop_
_entity.id
_entity.type
_entity.pdbx_description
1 polymer ?
#
loop_
_entity_poly.entity_id
_entity_poly.type
_entity_poly.pdbx_seq_one_letter_code
_entity_poly.pdbx_strand_id
1 'polypeptide(L)'
;MKSSVPRNMTTVSVSLSDEMSAAVERLAEAGGYDTASEYICDLIRRDFDRQVLRAVLEDGRLSAQDEPMTARTLQSLRDRARLSARDHGGAKQ
;
A
#
# COMPACT_ATOMS: atom_id res chain seq x y z
N MET A 1 -1.07 36.86 1.64
CA MET A 1 -0.15 36.14 2.54
C MET A 1 -0.55 34.66 2.54
N LYS A 2 0.08 33.81 1.71
CA LYS A 2 -0.19 32.37 1.72
C LYS A 2 0.68 31.75 2.81
N SER A 3 0.03 31.27 3.87
CA SER A 3 0.67 30.57 4.97
C SER A 3 1.28 29.25 4.45
N SER A 4 2.61 29.17 4.43
CA SER A 4 3.32 27.93 4.13
C SER A 4 3.38 27.12 5.41
N VAL A 5 2.45 26.17 5.57
CA VAL A 5 2.52 25.18 6.64
C VAL A 5 3.84 24.42 6.47
N PRO A 6 4.75 24.42 7.46
CA PRO A 6 5.98 23.66 7.36
C PRO A 6 5.63 22.18 7.33
N ARG A 7 5.88 21.52 6.18
CA ARG A 7 5.91 20.06 6.13
C ARG A 7 7.06 19.62 7.04
N ASN A 8 6.73 18.81 8.03
CA ASN A 8 7.69 18.16 8.92
C ASN A 8 8.45 17.13 8.07
N MET A 9 9.50 17.56 7.40
CA MET A 9 10.40 16.68 6.65
C MET A 9 11.50 16.21 7.59
N THR A 10 11.50 14.90 7.87
CA THR A 10 12.64 14.26 8.52
C THR A 10 13.69 13.98 7.45
N THR A 11 14.81 14.69 7.49
CA THR A 11 15.93 14.45 6.58
C THR A 11 16.77 13.30 7.10
N VAL A 12 17.00 12.29 6.24
CA VAL A 12 17.93 11.18 6.52
C VAL A 12 19.09 11.30 5.54
N SER A 13 20.32 11.39 6.06
CA SER A 13 21.54 11.42 5.26
C SER A 13 22.19 10.04 5.27
N VAL A 14 22.53 9.51 4.09
CA VAL A 14 23.16 8.20 3.94
C VAL A 14 24.37 8.36 3.01
N SER A 15 25.51 7.80 3.40
CA SER A 15 26.69 7.73 2.55
C SER A 15 26.70 6.44 1.75
N LEU A 16 26.89 6.54 0.44
CA LEU A 16 26.96 5.43 -0.49
C LEU A 16 28.38 5.35 -1.09
N SER A 17 28.79 4.18 -1.58
CA SER A 17 29.97 4.11 -2.44
C SER A 17 29.72 4.80 -3.78
N ASP A 18 30.78 5.23 -4.45
CA ASP A 18 30.68 5.89 -5.77
C ASP A 18 29.93 5.02 -6.79
N GLU A 19 30.21 3.72 -6.80
CA GLU A 19 29.53 2.75 -7.66
C GLU A 19 28.01 2.70 -7.38
N MET A 20 27.63 2.72 -6.11
CA MET A 20 26.23 2.67 -5.70
C MET A 20 25.50 3.98 -6.00
N SER A 21 26.15 5.15 -5.83
CA SER A 21 25.58 6.44 -6.24
C SER A 21 25.30 6.46 -7.74
N ALA A 22 26.29 6.08 -8.55
CA ALA A 22 26.15 6.04 -10.00
C ALA A 22 25.06 5.06 -10.45
N ALA A 23 24.90 3.92 -9.77
CA ALA A 23 23.82 2.98 -10.04
C ALA A 23 22.45 3.57 -9.71
N VAL A 24 22.31 4.23 -8.56
CA VAL A 24 21.05 4.88 -8.14
C VAL A 24 20.65 5.98 -9.11
N GLU A 25 21.59 6.82 -9.56
CA GLU A 25 21.34 7.88 -10.54
C GLU A 25 20.78 7.30 -11.86
N ARG A 26 21.41 6.25 -12.40
CA ARG A 26 20.90 5.59 -13.63
C ARG A 26 19.51 4.98 -13.44
N LEU A 27 19.24 4.39 -12.27
CA LEU A 27 17.92 3.82 -11.97
C LEU A 27 16.86 4.90 -11.80
N ALA A 28 17.22 6.05 -11.21
CA ALA A 28 16.36 7.21 -11.09
C ALA A 28 16.00 7.76 -12.48
N GLU A 29 16.98 7.94 -13.37
CA GLU A 29 16.75 8.37 -14.75
C GLU A 29 15.85 7.38 -15.52
N ALA A 30 16.15 6.08 -15.45
CA ALA A 30 15.35 5.05 -16.12
C ALA A 30 13.92 4.96 -15.57
N GLY A 31 13.73 5.29 -14.29
CA GLY A 31 12.44 5.36 -13.63
C GLY A 31 11.70 6.69 -13.81
N GLY A 32 12.32 7.69 -14.46
CA GLY A 32 11.74 9.02 -14.68
C GLY A 32 11.68 9.90 -13.43
N TYR A 33 12.58 9.71 -12.46
CA TYR A 33 12.69 10.55 -11.27
C TYR A 33 13.64 11.72 -11.52
N ASP A 34 13.38 12.86 -10.89
CA ASP A 34 14.21 14.06 -11.05
C ASP A 34 15.47 13.99 -10.19
N THR A 35 15.46 13.21 -9.10
CA THR A 35 16.62 13.03 -8.22
C THR A 35 16.77 11.61 -7.70
N ALA A 36 18.01 11.26 -7.34
CA ALA A 36 18.33 10.01 -6.63
C ALA A 36 17.56 9.89 -5.29
N SER A 37 17.36 10.99 -4.57
CA SER A 37 16.63 11.00 -3.29
C SER A 37 15.16 10.65 -3.47
N GLU A 38 14.52 11.13 -4.54
CA GLU A 38 13.13 10.75 -4.85
C GLU A 38 13.02 9.26 -5.17
N TYR A 39 13.93 8.74 -6.00
CA TYR A 39 13.99 7.31 -6.29
C TYR A 39 14.19 6.48 -5.02
N ILE A 40 15.13 6.87 -4.14
CA ILE A 40 15.38 6.15 -2.88
C ILE A 40 14.14 6.17 -1.97
N CYS A 41 13.48 7.32 -1.83
CA CYS A 41 12.26 7.43 -1.03
C CYS A 41 11.16 6.51 -1.56
N ASP A 42 10.95 6.47 -2.87
CA ASP A 42 9.95 5.58 -3.47
C ASP A 42 10.37 4.11 -3.35
N LEU A 43 11.67 3.80 -3.50
CA LEU A 43 12.20 2.46 -3.29
C LEU A 43 11.92 1.96 -1.86
N ILE A 44 12.15 2.80 -0.85
CA ILE A 44 11.85 2.50 0.56
C ILE A 44 10.35 2.31 0.75
N ARG A 45 9.51 3.15 0.14
CA ARG A 45 8.05 3.03 0.22
C ARG A 45 7.58 1.69 -0.34
N ARG A 46 8.05 1.32 -1.53
CA ARG A 46 7.74 0.02 -2.15
C ARG A 46 8.22 -1.14 -1.29
N ASP A 47 9.35 -0.98 -0.61
CA ASP A 47 9.84 -2.00 0.32
C ASP A 47 8.92 -2.17 1.52
N PHE A 48 8.48 -1.06 2.11
CA PHE A 48 7.51 -1.08 3.19
C PHE A 48 6.19 -1.73 2.75
N ASP A 49 5.67 -1.38 1.57
CA ASP A 49 4.45 -1.98 1.03
C ASP A 49 4.60 -3.50 0.84
N ARG A 50 5.76 -3.98 0.38
CA ARG A 50 6.05 -5.41 0.28
C ARG A 50 6.09 -6.10 1.64
N GLN A 51 6.67 -5.46 2.65
CA GLN A 51 6.71 -5.99 4.01
C GLN A 51 5.29 -6.08 4.60
N VAL A 52 4.46 -5.06 4.42
CA VAL A 52 3.05 -5.07 4.84
C VAL A 52 2.27 -6.18 4.14
N LEU A 53 2.42 -6.32 2.82
CA LEU A 53 1.78 -7.40 2.08
C LEU A 53 2.21 -8.78 2.60
N ARG A 54 3.50 -8.97 2.86
CA ARG A 54 4.03 -10.22 3.40
C ARG A 54 3.43 -10.55 4.77
N ALA A 55 3.26 -9.56 5.64
CA ALA A 55 2.62 -9.75 6.94
C ALA A 55 1.18 -10.26 6.79
N VAL A 56 0.38 -9.62 5.93
CA VAL A 56 -1.02 -10.03 5.72
C VAL A 56 -1.12 -11.42 5.08
N LEU A 57 -0.22 -11.76 4.16
CA LEU A 57 -0.17 -13.11 3.59
C LEU A 57 0.17 -14.16 4.64
N GLU A 58 1.07 -13.84 5.56
CA GLU A 58 1.44 -14.74 6.66
C GLU A 58 0.29 -14.91 7.65
N ASP A 59 -0.42 -13.83 8.01
CA ASP A 59 -1.62 -13.90 8.82
C ASP A 59 -2.70 -14.77 8.14
N GLY A 60 -2.91 -14.60 6.83
CA GLY A 60 -3.83 -15.42 6.05
C GLY A 60 -3.41 -16.88 5.98
N ARG A 61 -2.11 -17.17 5.90
CA ARG A 61 -1.56 -18.54 5.92
C ARG A 61 -1.75 -19.23 7.28
N LEU A 62 -1.65 -18.47 8.37
CA LEU A 62 -1.84 -18.95 9.73
C LEU A 62 -3.33 -19.04 10.14
N SER A 63 -4.21 -18.37 9.42
CA SER A 63 -5.66 -18.48 9.61
C SER A 63 -6.14 -19.92 9.41
N ALA A 64 -7.18 -20.30 10.17
CA ALA A 64 -7.84 -21.57 9.96
C ALA A 64 -8.42 -21.65 8.54
N GLN A 65 -8.31 -22.82 7.92
CA GLN A 65 -8.99 -23.10 6.66
C GLN A 65 -10.50 -23.15 6.91
N ASP A 66 -11.24 -22.33 6.17
CA ASP A 66 -12.70 -22.35 6.18
C ASP A 66 -13.23 -23.32 5.13
N GLU A 67 -14.55 -23.58 5.15
CA GLU A 67 -15.19 -24.43 4.14
C GLU A 67 -14.94 -23.90 2.71
N PRO A 68 -14.92 -24.79 1.70
CA PRO A 68 -14.73 -24.39 0.30
C PRO A 68 -15.70 -23.29 -0.14
N MET A 69 -15.16 -22.21 -0.71
CA MET A 69 -15.97 -21.15 -1.29
C MET A 69 -16.66 -21.65 -2.57
N THR A 70 -17.95 -21.98 -2.48
CA THR A 70 -18.76 -22.40 -3.63
C THR A 70 -19.55 -21.25 -4.23
N ALA A 71 -20.08 -21.43 -5.45
CA ALA A 71 -21.01 -20.48 -6.06
C ALA A 71 -22.25 -20.23 -5.18
N ARG A 72 -22.74 -21.27 -4.48
CA ARG A 72 -23.86 -21.16 -3.54
C ARG A 72 -23.48 -20.31 -2.32
N THR A 73 -22.30 -20.56 -1.74
CA THR A 73 -21.78 -19.78 -0.61
C THR A 73 -21.67 -18.31 -0.98
N LEU A 74 -21.09 -18.02 -2.15
CA LEU A 74 -20.94 -16.65 -2.65
C LEU A 74 -22.30 -15.97 -2.92
N GLN A 75 -23.26 -16.70 -3.48
CA GLN A 75 -24.62 -16.17 -3.71
C GLN A 75 -25.30 -15.79 -2.38
N SER A 76 -25.23 -16.66 -1.38
CA SER A 76 -25.76 -16.38 -0.03
C SER A 76 -25.12 -15.15 0.61
N LEU A 77 -23.80 -14.96 0.44
CA LEU A 77 -23.10 -13.76 0.93
C LEU A 77 -23.59 -12.48 0.24
N ARG A 78 -23.81 -12.51 -1.09
CA ARG A 78 -24.32 -11.36 -1.85
C ARG A 78 -25.74 -11.01 -1.46
N ASP A 79 -26.59 -12.00 -1.24
CA ASP A 79 -27.98 -11.77 -0.84
C ASP A 79 -28.04 -11.18 0.58
N ARG A 80 -27.20 -11.65 1.50
CA ARG A 80 -27.02 -11.01 2.81
C ARG A 80 -26.58 -9.55 2.70
N ALA A 81 -25.57 -9.24 1.90
CA ALA A 81 -25.07 -7.87 1.71
C ALA A 81 -26.17 -6.94 1.16
N ARG A 82 -26.98 -7.42 0.21
CA ARG A 82 -28.12 -6.67 -0.34
C ARG A 82 -29.21 -6.40 0.68
N LEU A 83 -29.51 -7.39 1.55
CA LEU A 83 -30.47 -7.21 2.63
C LEU A 83 -29.96 -6.16 3.63
N SER A 84 -28.70 -6.26 4.07
CA SER A 84 -28.12 -5.26 4.97
C SER A 84 -28.10 -3.85 4.37
N ALA A 85 -27.85 -3.70 3.07
CA ALA A 85 -27.93 -2.41 2.40
C ALA A 85 -29.36 -1.83 2.35
N ARG A 86 -30.39 -2.68 2.29
CA ARG A 86 -31.80 -2.27 2.35
C ARG A 86 -32.20 -1.84 3.77
N ASP A 87 -31.74 -2.57 4.78
CA ASP A 87 -32.02 -2.26 6.19
C ASP A 87 -31.40 -0.91 6.61
N HIS A 88 -30.21 -0.57 6.08
CA HIS A 88 -29.57 0.74 6.31
C HIS A 88 -30.12 1.87 5.41
N GLY A 89 -30.89 1.53 4.37
CA GLY A 89 -31.56 2.48 3.47
C GLY A 89 -32.97 2.88 3.89
N GLY A 90 -33.54 2.22 4.90
CA GLY A 90 -34.91 2.47 5.41
C GLY A 90 -35.04 3.61 6.44
N ALA A 91 -33.92 4.18 6.93
CA ALA A 91 -33.92 5.23 7.96
C ALA A 91 -33.87 6.66 7.37
N LYS A 92 -34.65 6.91 6.31
CA LYS A 92 -35.01 8.26 5.86
C LYS A 92 -36.48 8.30 5.48
N GLN A 93 -37.32 8.65 6.44
CA GLN A 93 -38.56 9.39 6.25
C GLN A 93 -38.93 10.08 7.56
#